data_AF-A0A3C0SW49-F1
#
_entry.id   AF-A0A3C0SW49-F1
#
_cell.length_a   1.000
_cell.length_b   1.000
_cell.length_c   1.000
_cell.angle_alpha   90.00
_cell.angle_beta   90.00
_cell.angle_gamma   90.00
#
_symmetry.space_group_name_H-M   'P 1'
#
loop_
_entity.id
_entity.type
_entity.pdbx_description
1 polymer ?
#
loop_
_entity_poly.entity_id
_entity_poly.type
_entity_poly.pdbx_seq_one_letter_code
_entity_poly.pdbx_strand_id
1 'polypeptide(L)'
;MILNIVFFLINILILAVIYIILRRRLDKLSDPQRVTDSLTGDLDIILSEINQATERNILVIEDKVSELEEIIEIAEKRITLLRKAAAAEIMPKMKPPAEPAAVSPSPEPESGRQLAFEIPTAELTYSHLNKLNTMSDMVTSMSVPEKNNAESGDMKEKIISLHRNGIDSAIIASNVGINRGEVELIIALYTQVNGGQD
;
A
#
# COMPACT_ATOMS: atom_id res chain seq x y z
N MET A 1 39.89 -67.40 -18.61
CA MET A 1 38.45 -67.37 -18.25
C MET A 1 38.23 -66.94 -16.80
N ILE A 2 38.87 -67.58 -15.81
CA ILE A 2 38.71 -67.26 -14.38
C ILE A 2 39.12 -65.81 -14.04
N LEU A 3 40.22 -65.30 -14.58
CA LEU A 3 40.69 -63.92 -14.34
C LEU A 3 39.67 -62.86 -14.77
N ASN A 4 38.99 -63.08 -15.91
CA ASN A 4 37.98 -62.16 -16.43
C ASN A 4 36.72 -62.13 -15.54
N ILE A 5 36.35 -63.28 -14.97
CA ILE A 5 35.23 -63.39 -14.03
C ILE A 5 35.54 -62.63 -12.74
N VAL A 6 36.77 -62.74 -12.22
CA VAL A 6 37.19 -62.00 -11.02
C VAL A 6 37.18 -60.49 -11.27
N PHE A 7 37.69 -60.02 -12.41
CA PHE A 7 37.66 -58.60 -12.77
C PHE A 7 36.23 -58.05 -12.87
N PHE A 8 35.31 -58.83 -13.43
CA PHE A 8 33.90 -58.46 -13.55
C PHE A 8 33.23 -58.31 -12.17
N LEU A 9 33.51 -59.22 -11.24
CA LEU A 9 32.99 -59.14 -9.87
C LEU A 9 33.50 -57.91 -9.12
N ILE A 10 34.78 -57.56 -9.28
CA ILE A 10 35.35 -56.34 -8.67
C ILE A 10 34.68 -55.08 -9.24
N ASN A 11 34.43 -55.06 -10.55
CA ASN A 11 33.77 -53.92 -11.19
C ASN A 11 32.33 -53.73 -10.69
N ILE A 12 31.58 -54.84 -10.53
CA ILE A 12 30.24 -54.82 -9.92
C ILE A 12 30.30 -54.30 -8.48
N LEU A 13 31.30 -54.73 -7.70
CA LEU A 13 31.46 -54.28 -6.32
C LEU A 13 31.71 -52.77 -6.25
N ILE A 14 32.59 -52.26 -7.10
CA ILE A 14 32.87 -50.81 -7.19
C ILE A 14 31.61 -50.05 -7.60
N LEU A 15 30.86 -50.53 -8.59
CA LEU A 15 29.61 -49.92 -9.02
C LEU A 15 28.58 -49.88 -7.89
N ALA A 16 28.47 -50.96 -7.11
CA ALA A 16 27.57 -51.02 -5.96
C ALA A 16 27.96 -50.02 -4.86
N VAL A 17 29.25 -49.87 -4.57
CA VAL A 17 29.75 -48.88 -3.61
C VAL A 17 29.45 -47.47 -4.09
N ILE A 18 29.73 -47.15 -5.36
CA ILE A 18 29.43 -45.84 -5.96
C ILE A 18 27.93 -45.56 -5.90
N TYR A 19 27.09 -46.55 -6.24
CA TYR A 19 25.63 -46.43 -6.19
C TYR A 19 25.14 -46.13 -4.76
N ILE A 20 25.69 -46.81 -3.74
CA ILE A 20 25.34 -46.56 -2.34
C ILE A 20 25.75 -45.14 -1.91
N ILE A 21 26.94 -44.68 -2.30
CA ILE A 21 27.41 -43.33 -1.99
C ILE A 21 26.52 -42.28 -2.66
N LEU A 22 26.19 -42.46 -3.95
CA LEU A 22 25.32 -41.55 -4.69
C LEU A 22 23.94 -41.50 -4.08
N ARG A 23 23.34 -42.64 -3.75
CA ARG A 23 22.01 -42.71 -3.13
C ARG A 23 21.99 -42.00 -1.79
N ARG A 24 22.99 -42.26 -0.94
CA ARG A 24 23.14 -41.56 0.35
C ARG A 24 23.32 -40.06 0.20
N ARG A 25 23.93 -39.59 -0.90
CA ARG A 25 24.11 -38.16 -1.16
C ARG A 25 22.84 -37.52 -1.73
N LEU A 26 22.10 -38.23 -2.58
CA LEU A 26 20.84 -37.78 -3.17
C LEU A 26 19.75 -37.61 -2.11
N ASP A 27 19.62 -38.58 -1.20
CA ASP A 27 18.61 -38.53 -0.13
C ASP A 27 18.84 -37.32 0.82
N LYS A 28 20.06 -36.77 0.88
CA LYS A 28 20.36 -35.55 1.64
C LYS A 28 20.00 -34.25 0.90
N LEU A 29 19.86 -34.28 -0.42
CA LEU A 29 19.59 -33.10 -1.24
C LEU A 29 18.12 -33.01 -1.67
N SER A 30 17.37 -34.09 -1.52
CA SER A 30 15.96 -34.18 -1.90
C SER A 30 15.05 -34.15 -0.68
N ASP A 31 15.10 -33.06 0.08
CA ASP A 31 14.11 -32.75 1.13
C ASP A 31 13.13 -31.67 0.61
N PRO A 32 12.21 -32.01 -0.32
CA PRO A 32 11.22 -31.07 -0.84
C PRO A 32 10.20 -30.64 0.21
N GLN A 33 10.11 -31.35 1.36
CA GLN A 33 9.20 -30.97 2.44
C GLN A 33 9.67 -29.71 3.17
N ARG A 34 10.99 -29.48 3.28
CA ARG A 34 11.52 -28.23 3.83
C ARG A 34 11.09 -26.99 3.05
N VAL A 35 10.93 -27.11 1.74
CA VAL A 35 10.52 -25.97 0.88
C VAL A 35 9.03 -25.65 1.07
N THR A 36 8.18 -26.67 1.24
CA THR A 36 6.75 -26.44 1.48
C THR A 36 6.48 -25.90 2.89
N ASP A 37 7.25 -26.35 3.87
CA ASP A 37 7.12 -25.91 5.26
C ASP A 37 7.54 -24.45 5.41
N SER A 38 8.64 -24.02 4.76
CA SER A 38 9.04 -22.61 4.77
C SER A 38 8.03 -21.71 4.05
N LEU A 39 7.52 -22.14 2.89
CA LEU A 39 6.51 -21.37 2.15
C LEU A 39 5.23 -21.18 2.96
N THR A 40 4.77 -22.21 3.67
CA THR A 40 3.56 -22.12 4.48
C THR A 40 3.76 -21.18 5.67
N GLY A 41 4.93 -21.25 6.33
CA GLY A 41 5.28 -20.31 7.40
C GLY A 41 5.37 -18.86 6.92
N ASP A 42 5.94 -18.62 5.74
CA ASP A 42 6.01 -17.28 5.14
C ASP A 42 4.60 -16.75 4.80
N LEU A 43 3.71 -17.62 4.31
CA LEU A 43 2.31 -17.26 4.05
C LEU A 43 1.56 -16.89 5.33
N ASP A 44 1.79 -17.59 6.44
CA ASP A 44 1.15 -17.26 7.72
C ASP A 44 1.58 -15.87 8.23
N ILE A 45 2.86 -15.53 8.07
CA ILE A 45 3.38 -14.20 8.42
C ILE A 45 2.75 -13.12 7.55
N ILE A 46 2.74 -13.32 6.23
CA ILE A 46 2.15 -12.36 5.27
C ILE A 46 0.66 -12.19 5.54
N LEU A 47 -0.07 -13.28 5.81
CA LEU A 47 -1.50 -13.22 6.10
C LEU A 47 -1.76 -12.44 7.39
N SER A 48 -0.94 -12.64 8.41
CA SER A 48 -1.01 -11.88 9.65
C SER A 48 -0.74 -10.39 9.41
N GLU A 49 0.28 -10.05 8.62
CA GLU A 49 0.63 -8.66 8.31
C GLU A 49 -0.45 -7.96 7.49
N ILE A 50 -1.01 -8.63 6.48
CA ILE A 50 -2.12 -8.10 5.67
C ILE A 50 -3.35 -7.89 6.55
N ASN A 51 -3.68 -8.84 7.41
CA ASN A 51 -4.82 -8.70 8.30
C ASN A 51 -4.63 -7.52 9.26
N GLN A 52 -3.43 -7.35 9.82
CA GLN A 52 -3.11 -6.23 10.68
C GLN A 52 -3.17 -4.87 9.94
N ALA A 53 -2.64 -4.81 8.72
CA ALA A 53 -2.71 -3.62 7.87
C ALA A 53 -4.17 -3.29 7.50
N THR A 54 -4.98 -4.31 7.25
CA THR A 54 -6.41 -4.17 6.94
C THR A 54 -7.16 -3.62 8.15
N GLU A 55 -6.95 -4.17 9.34
CA GLU A 55 -7.56 -3.68 10.58
C GLU A 55 -7.19 -2.21 10.84
N ARG A 56 -5.92 -1.85 10.65
CA ARG A 56 -5.47 -0.46 10.78
C ARG A 56 -6.13 0.45 9.76
N ASN A 57 -6.24 0.01 8.52
CA ASN A 57 -6.88 0.79 7.46
C ASN A 57 -8.38 0.97 7.75
N ILE A 58 -9.06 -0.05 8.29
CA ILE A 58 -10.46 0.05 8.73
C ILE A 58 -10.60 1.13 9.80
N LEU A 59 -9.72 1.14 10.81
CA LEU A 59 -9.76 2.12 11.88
C LEU A 59 -9.59 3.55 11.36
N VAL A 60 -8.65 3.76 10.42
CA VAL A 60 -8.47 5.07 9.78
C VAL A 60 -9.70 5.48 8.97
N ILE A 61 -10.33 4.54 8.26
CA ILE A 61 -11.54 4.82 7.49
C ILE A 61 -12.69 5.16 8.44
N GLU A 62 -12.86 4.43 9.53
CA GLU A 62 -13.88 4.69 10.55
C GLU A 62 -13.70 6.08 11.18
N ASP A 63 -12.48 6.45 11.56
CA ASP A 63 -12.16 7.79 12.08
C ASP A 63 -12.53 8.88 11.06
N LYS A 64 -12.21 8.66 9.77
CA LYS A 64 -12.51 9.62 8.71
C LYS A 64 -14.01 9.73 8.42
N VAL A 65 -14.73 8.62 8.50
CA VAL A 65 -16.21 8.62 8.40
C VAL A 65 -16.82 9.40 9.55
N SER A 66 -16.35 9.18 10.78
CA SER A 66 -16.82 9.92 11.97
C SER A 66 -16.53 11.42 11.86
N GLU A 67 -15.35 11.80 11.36
CA GLU A 67 -14.98 13.20 11.14
C GLU A 67 -15.88 13.86 10.08
N LEU A 68 -16.18 13.14 8.98
CA LEU A 68 -17.09 13.62 7.94
C LEU A 68 -18.52 13.79 8.46
N GLU A 69 -19.00 12.88 9.30
CA GLU A 69 -20.32 13.01 9.96
C GLU A 69 -20.40 14.26 10.83
N GLU A 70 -19.37 14.54 11.63
CA GLU A 70 -19.30 15.76 12.45
C GLU A 70 -19.33 17.03 11.60
N ILE A 71 -18.56 17.05 10.51
CA ILE A 71 -18.53 18.20 9.58
C ILE A 71 -19.90 18.39 8.91
N ILE A 72 -20.59 17.31 8.54
CA ILE A 72 -21.95 17.37 7.98
C ILE A 72 -22.92 17.95 9.02
N GLU A 73 -22.87 17.49 10.26
CA GLU A 73 -23.74 18.01 11.33
C GLU A 73 -23.53 19.52 11.55
N ILE A 74 -22.28 19.99 11.52
CA ILE A 74 -21.95 21.41 11.61
C ILE A 74 -22.50 22.18 10.41
N ALA A 75 -22.36 21.63 9.19
CA ALA A 75 -22.89 22.24 7.98
C ALA A 75 -24.42 22.35 8.03
N GLU A 76 -25.12 21.31 8.46
CA GLU A 76 -26.58 21.32 8.62
C GLU A 76 -27.05 22.33 9.67
N LYS A 77 -26.36 22.43 10.82
CA LYS A 77 -26.63 23.46 11.83
C LYS A 77 -26.49 24.85 11.23
N ARG A 78 -25.43 25.10 10.46
CA ARG A 78 -25.23 26.40 9.78
C ARG A 78 -26.29 26.67 8.72
N ILE A 79 -26.66 25.70 7.89
CA ILE A 79 -27.74 25.84 6.90
C ILE A 79 -29.06 26.17 7.59
N THR A 80 -29.36 25.51 8.70
CA THR A 80 -30.59 25.74 9.48
C THR A 80 -30.62 27.15 10.07
N LEU A 81 -29.50 27.61 10.64
CA LEU A 81 -29.37 28.98 11.16
C LEU A 81 -29.50 30.02 10.04
N LEU A 82 -28.84 29.81 8.90
CA LEU A 82 -28.94 30.68 7.73
C LEU A 82 -30.36 30.72 7.17
N ARG A 83 -31.05 29.58 7.06
CA ARG A 83 -32.46 29.51 6.64
C ARG A 83 -33.38 30.26 7.60
N LYS A 84 -33.14 30.14 8.91
CA LYS A 84 -33.91 30.85 9.94
C LYS A 84 -33.63 32.36 9.90
N ALA A 85 -32.39 32.78 9.71
CA ALA A 85 -32.00 34.18 9.56
C ALA A 85 -32.58 34.80 8.29
N ALA A 86 -32.50 34.10 7.15
CA ALA A 86 -33.14 34.52 5.90
C ALA A 86 -34.66 34.66 6.06
N ALA A 87 -35.33 33.72 6.74
CA ALA A 87 -36.75 33.81 7.03
C ALA A 87 -37.08 35.02 7.94
N ALA A 88 -36.26 35.27 8.98
CA ALA A 88 -36.44 36.40 9.89
C ALA A 88 -36.18 37.75 9.22
N GLU A 89 -35.24 37.82 8.28
CA GLU A 89 -34.91 39.03 7.51
C GLU A 89 -35.94 39.33 6.41
N ILE A 90 -36.71 38.33 5.95
CA ILE A 90 -37.83 38.50 5.02
C ILE A 90 -39.11 38.97 5.75
N MET A 91 -39.26 38.73 7.06
CA MET A 91 -40.46 39.07 7.84
C MET A 91 -40.69 40.55 8.26
N PRO A 92 -39.77 41.54 8.15
CA PRO A 92 -40.09 42.93 8.43
C PRO A 92 -40.45 43.77 7.19
N LYS A 93 -40.41 43.22 5.96
CA LYS A 93 -40.70 43.98 4.72
C LYS A 93 -42.07 43.75 4.07
N MET A 94 -42.96 42.93 4.65
CA MET A 94 -44.35 42.82 4.19
C MET A 94 -45.32 43.52 5.14
N LYS A 95 -45.44 44.84 4.98
CA LYS A 95 -46.64 45.60 5.38
C LYS A 95 -47.69 45.41 4.27
N PRO A 96 -48.96 45.10 4.58
CA PRO A 96 -49.95 44.81 3.56
C PRO A 96 -50.45 46.12 2.93
N PRO A 97 -50.61 46.18 1.59
CA PRO A 97 -51.64 46.98 0.98
C PRO A 97 -52.83 46.06 0.66
N ALA A 98 -54.02 46.60 0.92
CA ALA A 98 -55.29 45.92 0.81
C ALA A 98 -55.58 45.35 -0.59
N GLU A 99 -56.31 44.24 -0.62
CA GLU A 99 -57.26 43.86 -1.68
C GLU A 99 -58.23 45.05 -2.00
N PRO A 100 -58.92 45.10 -3.16
CA PRO A 100 -59.39 43.95 -3.94
C PRO A 100 -59.35 44.11 -5.48
N ALA A 101 -59.25 42.99 -6.21
CA ALA A 101 -59.91 42.89 -7.52
C ALA A 101 -60.06 41.41 -7.90
N ALA A 102 -61.29 40.92 -7.77
CA ALA A 102 -61.73 39.64 -8.30
C ALA A 102 -61.67 39.62 -9.83
N VAL A 103 -61.08 38.58 -10.43
CA VAL A 103 -61.54 37.96 -11.69
C VAL A 103 -61.08 36.49 -11.73
N SER A 104 -62.03 35.56 -11.59
CA SER A 104 -61.96 34.18 -12.10
C SER A 104 -62.22 34.19 -13.62
N PRO A 105 -61.78 33.21 -14.45
CA PRO A 105 -62.13 31.80 -14.24
C PRO A 105 -61.13 30.71 -14.74
N SER A 106 -61.33 29.50 -14.20
CA SER A 106 -60.99 28.16 -14.72
C SER A 106 -61.86 27.83 -15.98
N PRO A 107 -61.57 26.87 -16.91
CA PRO A 107 -60.94 25.55 -16.72
C PRO A 107 -59.96 25.00 -17.82
N GLU A 108 -59.08 24.07 -17.40
CA GLU A 108 -58.51 22.83 -18.04
C GLU A 108 -58.23 22.67 -19.58
N PRO A 109 -57.44 21.67 -20.07
CA PRO A 109 -56.41 20.78 -19.45
C PRO A 109 -55.12 20.56 -20.33
N GLU A 110 -54.25 19.66 -19.86
CA GLU A 110 -53.16 18.93 -20.56
C GLU A 110 -51.82 19.63 -20.88
N SER A 111 -50.72 19.11 -20.33
CA SER A 111 -49.83 18.24 -21.12
C SER A 111 -48.58 17.88 -20.31
N GLY A 112 -48.12 16.64 -20.49
CA GLY A 112 -47.25 15.92 -19.59
C GLY A 112 -45.84 16.50 -19.40
N ARG A 113 -45.24 16.11 -18.28
CA ARG A 113 -43.81 15.77 -18.24
C ARG A 113 -43.53 14.84 -17.06
N GLN A 114 -43.67 13.54 -17.32
CA GLN A 114 -42.87 12.52 -16.66
C GLN A 114 -41.56 12.34 -17.43
N LEU A 115 -40.48 12.17 -16.66
CA LEU A 115 -39.26 11.40 -16.95
C LEU A 115 -38.30 11.90 -18.05
N ALA A 116 -37.18 12.46 -17.60
CA ALA A 116 -35.85 12.08 -18.07
C ALA A 116 -34.81 12.59 -17.05
N PHE A 117 -34.43 11.72 -16.11
CA PHE A 117 -33.18 11.85 -15.38
C PHE A 117 -32.08 11.39 -16.35
N GLU A 118 -31.52 12.34 -17.10
CA GLU A 118 -30.26 12.12 -17.80
C GLU A 118 -29.14 12.21 -16.76
N ILE A 119 -28.47 11.09 -16.54
CA ILE A 119 -27.16 11.04 -15.88
C ILE A 119 -26.17 11.70 -16.84
N PRO A 120 -25.45 12.77 -16.47
CA PRO A 120 -24.30 13.20 -17.23
C PRO A 120 -23.19 12.18 -17.03
N THR A 121 -23.04 11.34 -18.05
CA THR A 121 -21.94 10.41 -18.24
C THR A 121 -20.61 11.15 -18.11
N ALA A 122 -19.71 10.51 -17.38
CA ALA A 122 -18.34 10.91 -17.19
C ALA A 122 -17.63 11.19 -18.52
N GLU A 123 -17.25 12.45 -18.72
CA GLU A 123 -15.99 12.84 -19.35
C GLU A 123 -15.83 14.34 -19.16
N LEU A 124 -14.91 14.75 -18.28
CA LEU A 124 -14.07 15.93 -18.46
C LEU A 124 -13.16 16.12 -17.22
N THR A 125 -11.86 16.03 -17.50
CA THR A 125 -10.82 16.87 -16.85
C THR A 125 -10.11 16.29 -15.62
N TYR A 126 -9.28 15.26 -15.83
CA TYR A 126 -8.04 15.11 -15.07
C TYR A 126 -7.05 16.22 -15.47
N SER A 127 -7.17 17.43 -14.90
CA SER A 127 -6.10 18.45 -15.02
C SER A 127 -5.99 19.41 -13.82
N HIS A 128 -6.51 19.01 -12.65
CA HIS A 128 -6.39 19.79 -11.41
C HIS A 128 -5.78 19.05 -10.21
N LEU A 129 -4.78 18.20 -10.47
CA LEU A 129 -3.89 17.66 -9.43
C LEU A 129 -2.47 18.25 -9.51
N ASN A 130 -2.34 19.57 -9.74
CA ASN A 130 -1.02 20.22 -9.70
C ASN A 130 -1.03 21.64 -9.11
N LYS A 131 -2.01 21.98 -8.25
CA LYS A 131 -2.10 23.31 -7.61
C LYS A 131 -2.45 23.30 -6.11
N LEU A 132 -2.11 22.22 -5.40
CA LEU A 132 -2.13 22.19 -3.93
C LEU A 132 -0.73 22.05 -3.29
N ASN A 133 0.36 22.15 -4.06
CA ASN A 133 1.72 22.05 -3.54
C ASN A 133 2.36 23.40 -3.13
N THR A 134 1.55 24.42 -2.86
CA THR A 134 2.02 25.74 -2.38
C THR A 134 1.11 26.26 -1.29
N MET A 135 0.98 25.48 -0.22
CA MET A 135 0.56 25.95 1.11
C MET A 135 1.09 25.03 2.22
N SER A 136 2.23 24.37 1.97
CA SER A 136 2.97 23.53 2.92
C SER A 136 4.18 24.28 3.51
N ASP A 137 4.00 25.57 3.79
CA ASP A 137 5.02 26.45 4.37
C ASP A 137 4.41 27.30 5.50
N MET A 138 3.63 26.68 6.40
CA MET A 138 3.42 27.22 7.76
C MET A 138 2.75 26.17 8.66
N VAL A 139 3.53 25.27 9.26
CA VAL A 139 3.47 24.80 10.66
C VAL A 139 4.56 23.74 10.80
N THR A 140 5.77 24.26 10.99
CA THR A 140 6.89 23.55 11.60
C THR A 140 6.71 23.63 13.12
N SER A 141 6.45 22.50 13.78
CA SER A 141 7.00 22.15 15.10
C SER A 141 6.35 20.88 15.67
N MET A 142 6.92 19.70 15.37
CA MET A 142 7.39 18.75 16.40
C MET A 142 7.79 17.41 15.78
N SER A 143 9.12 17.26 15.67
CA SER A 143 9.92 16.04 15.81
C SER A 143 9.62 14.82 14.92
N VAL A 144 10.01 14.94 13.65
CA VAL A 144 10.71 13.84 12.95
C VAL A 144 12.22 14.08 13.17
N PRO A 145 13.01 13.08 13.60
CA PRO A 145 14.45 13.25 13.70
C PRO A 145 15.01 13.31 12.28
N GLU A 146 15.29 14.54 11.85
CA GLU A 146 16.20 14.86 10.77
C GLU A 146 17.59 14.31 11.14
N LYS A 147 17.96 13.17 10.56
CA LYS A 147 19.34 12.64 10.65
C LYS A 147 19.97 12.62 9.25
N ASN A 148 20.60 13.76 8.94
CA ASN A 148 21.85 13.91 8.21
C ASN A 148 22.05 13.04 6.95
N ASN A 149 21.89 13.66 5.78
CA ASN A 149 22.40 13.16 4.48
C ASN A 149 23.93 12.87 4.46
N ALA A 150 24.67 13.19 5.53
CA ALA A 150 26.07 12.80 5.71
C ALA A 150 26.25 11.40 6.33
N GLU A 151 25.25 10.84 7.03
CA GLU A 151 25.34 9.49 7.63
C GLU A 151 24.93 8.37 6.66
N SER A 152 24.18 8.70 5.61
CA SER A 152 23.80 7.70 4.58
C SER A 152 25.00 7.19 3.79
N GLY A 153 26.07 7.99 3.65
CA GLY A 153 27.33 7.56 3.04
C GLY A 153 28.05 6.50 3.86
N ASP A 154 28.24 6.77 5.17
CA ASP A 154 28.87 5.84 6.12
C ASP A 154 28.05 4.55 6.28
N MET A 155 26.72 4.68 6.33
CA MET A 155 25.83 3.52 6.41
C MET A 155 25.91 2.64 5.16
N LYS A 156 25.90 3.23 3.96
CA LYS A 156 26.09 2.49 2.70
C LYS A 156 27.45 1.80 2.67
N GLU A 157 28.52 2.50 3.02
CA GLU A 157 29.87 1.95 3.03
C GLU A 157 30.02 0.81 4.06
N LYS A 158 29.39 0.93 5.22
CA LYS A 158 29.29 -0.12 6.23
C LYS A 158 28.53 -1.35 5.71
N ILE A 159 27.39 -1.17 5.05
CA ILE A 159 26.63 -2.27 4.43
C ILE A 159 27.48 -3.01 3.39
N ILE A 160 28.17 -2.26 2.52
CA ILE A 160 29.02 -2.85 1.47
C ILE A 160 30.22 -3.59 2.06
N SER A 161 30.88 -3.05 3.10
CA SER A 161 32.02 -3.74 3.75
C SER A 161 31.59 -5.04 4.43
N LEU A 162 30.44 -5.07 5.11
CA LEU A 162 29.90 -6.28 5.71
C LEU A 162 29.52 -7.33 4.65
N HIS A 163 28.92 -6.90 3.54
CA HIS A 163 28.59 -7.78 2.43
C HIS A 163 29.85 -8.38 1.77
N ARG A 164 30.91 -7.58 1.59
CA ARG A 164 32.22 -8.06 1.09
C ARG A 164 32.87 -9.09 2.02
N ASN A 165 32.57 -9.03 3.32
CA ASN A 165 33.00 -10.03 4.29
C ASN A 165 32.16 -11.32 4.27
N GLY A 166 31.21 -11.46 3.34
CA GLY A 166 30.36 -12.64 3.19
C GLY A 166 29.27 -12.76 4.25
N ILE A 167 28.91 -11.64 4.91
CA ILE A 167 27.84 -11.62 5.91
C ILE A 167 26.49 -11.57 5.20
N ASP A 168 25.54 -12.37 5.69
CA ASP A 168 24.19 -12.45 5.15
C ASP A 168 23.40 -11.14 5.28
N SER A 169 22.62 -10.79 4.27
CA SER A 169 21.83 -9.56 4.18
C SER A 169 20.86 -9.37 5.36
N ALA A 170 20.32 -10.46 5.94
CA ALA A 170 19.44 -10.38 7.10
C ALA A 170 20.21 -9.96 8.37
N ILE A 171 21.47 -10.41 8.51
CA ILE A 171 22.32 -10.05 9.64
C ILE A 171 22.78 -8.59 9.51
N ILE A 172 23.10 -8.16 8.28
CA ILE A 172 23.46 -6.77 7.99
C ILE A 172 22.28 -5.84 8.32
N ALA A 173 21.07 -6.19 7.90
CA ALA A 173 19.85 -5.45 8.22
C ALA A 173 19.66 -5.26 9.73
N SER A 174 19.83 -6.35 10.51
CA SER A 174 19.73 -6.30 11.96
C SER A 174 20.84 -5.47 12.63
N ASN A 175 22.05 -5.43 12.06
CA ASN A 175 23.18 -4.68 12.62
C ASN A 175 23.07 -3.17 12.33
N VAL A 176 22.55 -2.84 11.16
CA VAL A 176 22.48 -1.48 10.63
C VAL A 176 21.14 -0.82 10.98
N GLY A 177 20.11 -1.60 11.31
CA GLY A 177 18.80 -1.10 11.73
C GLY A 177 17.92 -0.65 10.56
N ILE A 178 18.12 -1.24 9.38
CA ILE A 178 17.36 -0.95 8.16
C ILE A 178 16.68 -2.22 7.63
N ASN A 179 15.73 -2.07 6.72
CA ASN A 179 15.01 -3.22 6.17
C ASN A 179 15.95 -4.07 5.29
N ARG A 180 15.77 -5.40 5.31
CA ARG A 180 16.49 -6.34 4.43
C ARG A 180 16.37 -5.94 2.95
N GLY A 181 15.18 -5.51 2.52
CA GLY A 181 14.96 -5.05 1.15
C GLY A 181 15.81 -3.83 0.77
N GLU A 182 16.03 -2.91 1.71
CA GLU A 182 16.88 -1.73 1.50
C GLU A 182 18.36 -2.13 1.43
N VAL A 183 18.79 -3.08 2.25
CA VAL A 183 20.16 -3.65 2.19
C VAL A 183 20.41 -4.28 0.82
N GLU A 184 19.50 -5.13 0.36
CA GLU A 184 19.62 -5.80 -0.94
C GLU A 184 19.59 -4.80 -2.11
N LEU A 185 18.75 -3.77 -2.02
CA LEU A 185 18.71 -2.69 -3.00
C LEU A 185 20.04 -1.91 -3.06
N ILE A 186 20.61 -1.58 -1.90
CA ILE A 186 21.90 -0.88 -1.82
C ILE A 186 23.03 -1.73 -2.42
N ILE A 187 23.05 -3.03 -2.12
CA ILE A 187 24.04 -3.97 -2.68
C ILE A 187 23.86 -4.08 -4.20
N ALA A 188 22.63 -4.24 -4.69
CA ALA A 188 22.34 -4.33 -6.12
C ALA A 188 22.81 -3.09 -6.87
N LEU A 189 22.46 -1.89 -6.38
CA LEU A 189 22.90 -0.63 -6.96
C LEU A 189 24.43 -0.48 -6.96
N TYR A 190 25.11 -0.90 -5.88
CA TYR A 190 26.56 -0.86 -5.81
C TYR A 190 27.24 -1.82 -6.80
N THR A 191 26.74 -3.06 -6.90
CA THR A 191 27.26 -4.04 -7.87
C THR A 191 27.03 -3.61 -9.32
N GLN A 192 25.93 -2.92 -9.61
CA GLN A 192 25.65 -2.39 -10.95
C GLN A 192 26.56 -1.19 -11.31
N VAL A 193 26.80 -0.30 -10.36
CA VAL A 193 27.65 0.90 -10.58
C VAL A 193 29.13 0.52 -10.69
N ASN A 194 29.60 -0.45 -9.90
CA ASN A 194 31.01 -0.83 -9.87
C ASN A 194 31.36 -2.07 -10.71
N GLY A 195 30.37 -2.90 -11.10
CA GLY A 195 30.55 -4.09 -11.93
C GLY A 195 30.58 -3.79 -13.44
N GLY A 196 30.53 -2.52 -13.84
CA GLY A 196 30.66 -2.07 -15.23
C GLY A 196 32.08 -1.61 -15.62
N GLN A 197 33.12 -1.93 -14.83
CA GLN A 197 34.51 -1.55 -15.09
C GLN A 197 35.48 -2.71 -15.39
N ASP A 198 34.98 -3.92 -15.62
CA ASP A 198 35.79 -5.04 -16.12
C ASP A 198 35.47 -5.37 -17.59
#